data_AF-A0A8T4LW54-F1
#
_entry.id   AF-A0A8T4LW54-F1
#
_cell.length_a   1.000
_cell.length_b   1.000
_cell.length_c   1.000
_cell.angle_alpha   90.00
_cell.angle_beta   90.00
_cell.angle_gamma   90.00
#
_symmetry.space_group_name_H-M   'P 1'
#
loop_
_entity.id
_entity.type
_entity.pdbx_description
1 polymer ?
#
loop_
_entity_poly.entity_id
_entity_poly.type
_entity_poly.pdbx_seq_one_letter_code
_entity_poly.pdbx_strand_id
1 'polypeptide(L)'
;MKLAFGNRKAADKVARAESNRLFGRYKPEERHEVRGLDVKEDRIGLDVKEDRILMQLRKAWKRFDFESGAEIEENYNRAVSLVKDIKCSAKDVENFSILLGEFASEWAFSFKAGHFLSALINNGKDNDYLLHVRHLSGDIDVLGFQNTKNITIEGDVNSWLGMRMSTGSIIVKGNAGTWVGEQMRGGKIMIEGNARDGFGNRMENGEIHLNGRFVLGEHNQIRASRRVCISIDIKGGRIYHRGILIVDKGGVIE
;
A
#
# COMPACT_ATOMS: atom_id res chain seq x y z
N MET A 1 -5.36 -9.55 15.67
CA MET A 1 -6.69 -9.14 16.16
C MET A 1 -7.71 -9.82 15.27
N LYS A 2 -8.45 -10.81 15.78
CA LYS A 2 -9.49 -11.52 14.98
C LYS A 2 -10.67 -10.58 14.73
N LEU A 3 -10.89 -10.19 13.47
CA LEU A 3 -12.10 -9.49 13.04
C LEU A 3 -13.09 -10.53 12.51
N ALA A 4 -14.21 -10.72 13.19
CA ALA A 4 -15.30 -11.59 12.76
C ALA A 4 -16.40 -10.76 12.11
N PHE A 5 -16.67 -10.97 10.81
CA PHE A 5 -17.83 -10.39 10.12
C PHE A 5 -18.85 -11.47 9.76
N GLY A 6 -20.04 -11.35 10.34
CA GLY A 6 -21.18 -12.23 10.11
C GLY A 6 -21.93 -11.93 8.80
N ASN A 7 -22.40 -13.01 8.18
CA ASN A 7 -23.30 -13.13 7.03
C ASN A 7 -22.89 -12.44 5.69
N ARG A 8 -22.40 -13.27 4.77
CA ARG A 8 -21.65 -12.96 3.54
C ARG A 8 -22.36 -12.03 2.54
N LYS A 9 -23.66 -12.21 2.27
CA LYS A 9 -24.36 -11.39 1.24
C LYS A 9 -24.82 -10.02 1.75
N ALA A 10 -25.03 -9.89 3.06
CA ALA A 10 -25.40 -8.61 3.68
C ALA A 10 -24.15 -7.74 3.86
N ALA A 11 -23.03 -8.33 4.29
CA ALA A 11 -21.74 -7.66 4.39
C ALA A 11 -21.25 -7.11 3.04
N ASP A 12 -21.41 -7.83 1.93
CA ASP A 12 -21.00 -7.36 0.59
C ASP A 12 -21.85 -6.18 0.08
N LYS A 13 -23.17 -6.20 0.32
CA LYS A 13 -24.03 -5.06 -0.02
C LYS A 13 -23.76 -3.86 0.88
N VAL A 14 -23.43 -4.08 2.14
CA VAL A 14 -23.06 -3.03 3.10
C VAL A 14 -21.69 -2.46 2.76
N ALA A 15 -20.67 -3.27 2.47
CA ALA A 15 -19.34 -2.79 2.07
C ALA A 15 -19.34 -2.06 0.72
N ARG A 16 -20.15 -2.51 -0.24
CA ARG A 16 -20.30 -1.84 -1.55
C ARG A 16 -21.16 -0.58 -1.47
N ALA A 17 -22.16 -0.57 -0.59
CA ALA A 17 -22.94 0.63 -0.29
C ALA A 17 -22.15 1.62 0.56
N GLU A 18 -21.34 1.18 1.52
CA GLU A 18 -20.43 2.00 2.30
C GLU A 18 -19.35 2.57 1.42
N SER A 19 -18.70 1.79 0.55
CA SER A 19 -17.76 2.30 -0.45
C SER A 19 -18.42 3.39 -1.33
N ASN A 20 -19.56 3.12 -1.97
CA ASN A 20 -20.26 4.12 -2.79
C ASN A 20 -20.83 5.33 -2.01
N ARG A 21 -20.99 5.23 -0.68
CA ARG A 21 -21.51 6.28 0.21
C ARG A 21 -20.39 7.08 0.91
N LEU A 22 -19.23 6.45 1.13
CA LEU A 22 -17.94 7.01 1.59
C LEU A 22 -17.21 7.77 0.47
N PHE A 23 -17.44 7.38 -0.78
CA PHE A 23 -16.90 8.04 -1.97
C PHE A 23 -17.96 8.84 -2.70
N GLY A 24 -18.67 9.73 -1.99
CA GLY A 24 -19.56 10.69 -2.62
C GLY A 24 -18.93 11.25 -3.90
N ARG A 25 -19.63 11.08 -5.04
CA ARG A 25 -19.16 11.29 -6.43
C ARG A 25 -17.89 12.16 -6.50
N TYR A 26 -16.71 11.54 -6.46
CA TYR A 26 -15.50 12.23 -6.86
C TYR A 26 -15.68 12.59 -8.33
N LYS A 27 -15.94 13.88 -8.60
CA LYS A 27 -15.86 14.43 -9.94
C LYS A 27 -14.38 14.73 -10.17
N PRO A 28 -13.72 14.05 -11.12
CA PRO A 28 -12.41 14.48 -11.57
C PRO A 28 -12.49 15.96 -11.94
N GLU A 29 -11.47 16.74 -11.58
CA GLU A 29 -11.31 18.11 -12.06
C GLU A 29 -11.49 18.14 -13.59
N GLU A 30 -12.14 19.19 -14.11
CA GLU A 30 -12.42 19.31 -15.54
C GLU A 30 -11.13 19.12 -16.34
N ARG A 31 -11.19 18.24 -17.34
CA ARG A 31 -10.09 18.06 -18.30
C ARG A 31 -9.80 19.42 -18.91
N HIS A 32 -8.68 20.03 -18.54
CA HIS A 32 -8.09 21.05 -19.39
C HIS A 32 -7.78 20.37 -20.72
N GLU A 33 -8.35 20.88 -21.82
CA GLU A 33 -8.01 20.47 -23.17
C GLU A 33 -6.52 20.73 -23.40
N VAL A 34 -5.69 19.72 -23.11
CA VAL A 34 -4.33 19.70 -23.62
C VAL A 34 -4.49 19.48 -25.12
N ARG A 35 -4.16 20.52 -25.90
CA ARG A 35 -4.10 20.49 -27.37
C ARG A 35 -3.58 19.13 -27.81
N GLY A 36 -4.42 18.41 -28.56
CA GLY A 36 -4.09 17.11 -29.13
C GLY A 36 -2.79 17.22 -29.90
N LEU A 37 -1.70 16.77 -29.27
CA LEU A 37 -0.59 16.20 -30.01
C LEU A 37 -1.11 14.84 -30.45
N ASP A 38 -1.21 14.66 -31.76
CA ASP A 38 -1.50 13.37 -32.39
C ASP A 38 -0.56 12.31 -31.81
N VAL A 39 -1.04 11.60 -30.78
CA VAL A 39 -0.45 10.35 -30.35
C VAL A 39 -0.84 9.38 -31.43
N LYS A 40 0.05 9.20 -32.41
CA LYS A 40 0.00 8.03 -33.28
C LYS A 40 -0.20 6.83 -32.37
N GLU A 41 -1.22 6.03 -32.67
CA GLU A 41 -1.37 4.69 -32.13
C GLU A 41 -0.16 3.85 -32.58
N ASP A 42 0.99 4.11 -31.97
CA ASP A 42 2.06 3.15 -31.89
C ASP A 42 1.52 2.09 -30.92
N ARG A 43 0.74 1.18 -31.49
CA ARG A 43 0.60 -0.17 -30.96
C ARG A 43 2.01 -0.67 -30.82
N ILE A 44 2.60 -0.47 -29.63
CA ILE A 44 3.82 -1.15 -29.24
C ILE A 44 3.50 -2.62 -29.47
N GLY A 45 4.12 -3.19 -30.50
CA GLY A 45 4.11 -4.60 -30.78
C GLY A 45 4.75 -5.29 -29.59
N LEU A 46 3.94 -5.50 -28.55
CA LEU A 46 4.19 -6.45 -27.49
C LEU A 46 4.03 -7.81 -28.16
N ASP A 47 5.13 -8.25 -28.77
CA ASP A 47 5.34 -9.61 -29.24
C ASP A 47 5.45 -10.49 -27.98
N VAL A 48 4.32 -10.72 -27.31
CA VAL A 48 4.25 -11.38 -26.00
C VAL A 48 4.36 -12.89 -26.21
N LYS A 49 5.59 -13.39 -26.30
CA LYS A 49 5.89 -14.57 -25.49
C LYS A 49 5.61 -14.14 -24.05
N GLU A 50 4.48 -14.59 -23.49
CA GLU A 50 4.13 -14.31 -22.10
C GLU A 50 5.35 -14.66 -21.25
N ASP A 51 5.94 -13.65 -20.60
CA ASP A 51 7.16 -13.81 -19.85
C ASP A 51 6.95 -14.97 -18.87
N ARG A 52 7.81 -15.99 -18.97
CA ARG A 52 7.68 -17.22 -18.20
C ARG A 52 7.52 -16.92 -16.71
N ILE A 53 8.20 -15.88 -16.21
CA ILE A 53 8.11 -15.44 -14.82
C ILE A 53 6.73 -14.84 -14.55
N LEU A 54 6.25 -13.93 -15.39
CA LEU A 54 4.92 -13.32 -15.23
C LEU A 54 3.79 -14.37 -15.25
N MET A 55 3.90 -15.41 -16.10
CA MET A 55 2.97 -16.54 -16.10
C MET A 55 3.04 -17.34 -14.79
N GLN A 56 4.23 -17.54 -14.21
CA GLN A 56 4.38 -18.19 -12.90
C GLN A 56 3.76 -17.35 -11.79
N LEU A 57 3.98 -16.04 -11.80
CA LEU A 57 3.38 -15.10 -10.84
C LEU A 57 1.86 -15.09 -10.93
N ARG A 58 1.31 -15.06 -12.16
CA ARG A 58 -0.13 -15.19 -12.41
C ARG A 58 -0.70 -16.49 -11.83
N LYS A 59 -0.01 -17.61 -12.00
CA LYS A 59 -0.43 -18.90 -11.44
C LYS A 59 -0.35 -18.91 -9.91
N ALA A 60 0.72 -18.35 -9.34
CA ALA A 60 0.87 -18.21 -7.89
C ALA A 60 -0.22 -17.32 -7.29
N TRP A 61 -0.55 -16.19 -7.92
CA TRP A 61 -1.65 -15.32 -7.53
C TRP A 61 -2.99 -16.04 -7.48
N LYS A 62 -3.33 -16.79 -8.55
CA LYS A 62 -4.59 -17.56 -8.61
C LYS A 62 -4.66 -18.67 -7.55
N ARG A 63 -3.52 -19.15 -7.06
CA ARG A 63 -3.43 -20.14 -5.97
C ARG A 63 -3.39 -19.50 -4.58
N PHE A 64 -3.31 -18.17 -4.49
CA PHE A 64 -3.27 -17.48 -3.22
C PHE A 64 -4.64 -17.48 -2.56
N ASP A 65 -4.82 -18.45 -1.66
CA ASP A 65 -6.00 -18.61 -0.82
C ASP A 65 -5.90 -17.67 0.39
N PHE A 66 -6.55 -16.50 0.27
CA PHE A 66 -6.57 -15.48 1.31
C PHE A 66 -7.68 -15.76 2.31
N GLU A 67 -7.33 -15.78 3.59
CA GLU A 67 -8.28 -16.02 4.68
C GLU A 67 -8.54 -14.72 5.46
N SER A 68 -9.76 -14.18 5.38
CA SER A 68 -10.12 -12.91 6.02
C SER A 68 -10.12 -12.94 7.55
N GLY A 69 -10.22 -14.13 8.15
CA GLY A 69 -10.15 -14.32 9.61
C GLY A 69 -8.76 -14.62 10.15
N ALA A 70 -7.78 -14.82 9.27
CA ALA A 70 -6.40 -15.10 9.63
C ALA A 70 -5.66 -13.81 10.00
N GLU A 71 -4.61 -13.92 10.82
CA GLU A 71 -3.73 -12.79 11.10
C GLU A 71 -2.97 -12.38 9.83
N ILE A 72 -2.57 -11.10 9.73
CA ILE A 72 -1.80 -10.54 8.60
C ILE A 72 -0.56 -11.41 8.30
N GLU A 73 0.16 -11.81 9.33
CA GLU A 73 1.37 -12.63 9.20
C GLU A 73 1.10 -14.02 8.61
N GLU A 74 -0.06 -14.63 8.88
CA GLU A 74 -0.41 -15.92 8.31
C GLU A 74 -0.68 -15.80 6.80
N ASN A 75 -1.41 -14.75 6.38
CA ASN A 75 -1.62 -14.47 4.96
C ASN A 75 -0.32 -14.10 4.24
N TYR A 76 0.58 -13.37 4.90
CA TYR A 76 1.92 -13.10 4.38
C TYR A 76 2.71 -14.40 4.16
N ASN A 77 2.74 -15.29 5.14
CA ASN A 77 3.45 -16.56 5.05
C ASN A 77 2.87 -17.48 3.95
N ARG A 78 1.54 -17.46 3.75
CA ARG A 78 0.91 -18.12 2.59
C ARG A 78 1.45 -17.55 1.28
N ALA A 79 1.51 -16.22 1.13
CA ALA A 79 2.08 -15.58 -0.07
C ALA A 79 3.56 -15.96 -0.28
N VAL A 80 4.39 -15.89 0.78
CA VAL A 80 5.81 -16.31 0.73
C VAL A 80 5.94 -17.76 0.24
N SER A 81 5.11 -18.67 0.74
CA SER A 81 5.16 -20.09 0.34
C SER A 81 4.91 -20.31 -1.16
N LEU A 82 4.15 -19.42 -1.81
CA LEU A 82 3.81 -19.49 -3.23
C LEU A 82 4.91 -18.89 -4.12
N VAL A 83 5.69 -17.93 -3.61
CA VAL A 83 6.65 -17.18 -4.41
C VAL A 83 8.12 -17.52 -4.11
N LYS A 84 8.42 -18.24 -3.02
CA LYS A 84 9.79 -18.58 -2.58
C LYS A 84 10.67 -19.17 -3.68
N ASP A 85 10.10 -20.01 -4.55
CA ASP A 85 10.82 -20.71 -5.62
C ASP A 85 10.82 -19.94 -6.95
N ILE A 86 10.16 -18.77 -7.01
CA ILE A 86 10.08 -17.91 -8.19
C ILE A 86 11.18 -16.84 -8.08
N LYS A 87 12.21 -16.99 -8.90
CA LYS A 87 13.31 -16.01 -9.00
C LYS A 87 12.87 -14.82 -9.84
N CYS A 88 12.21 -13.85 -9.21
CA CYS A 88 11.82 -12.59 -9.82
C CYS A 88 12.92 -11.52 -9.68
N SER A 89 13.08 -10.72 -10.73
CA SER A 89 13.79 -9.45 -10.70
C SER A 89 12.85 -8.31 -10.30
N ALA A 90 13.40 -7.15 -9.96
CA ALA A 90 12.63 -5.93 -9.75
C ALA A 90 11.75 -5.58 -10.96
N LYS A 91 12.22 -5.84 -12.18
CA LYS A 91 11.44 -5.60 -13.40
C LYS A 91 10.25 -6.55 -13.53
N ASP A 92 10.39 -7.80 -13.11
CA ASP A 92 9.28 -8.75 -13.09
C ASP A 92 8.20 -8.34 -12.09
N VAL A 93 8.61 -7.86 -10.91
CA VAL A 93 7.70 -7.33 -9.89
C VAL A 93 7.02 -6.04 -10.37
N GLU A 94 7.76 -5.14 -11.03
CA GLU A 94 7.21 -3.93 -11.65
C GLU A 94 6.13 -4.30 -12.69
N ASN A 95 6.43 -5.23 -13.61
CA ASN A 95 5.47 -5.69 -14.61
C ASN A 95 4.25 -6.36 -13.95
N PHE A 96 4.46 -7.15 -12.91
CA PHE A 96 3.36 -7.76 -12.15
C PHE A 96 2.50 -6.72 -11.43
N SER A 97 3.09 -5.63 -10.94
CA SER A 97 2.33 -4.53 -10.30
C SER A 97 1.31 -3.90 -11.27
N ILE A 98 1.65 -3.83 -12.57
CA ILE A 98 0.74 -3.39 -13.64
C ILE A 98 -0.31 -4.46 -13.93
N LEU A 99 0.10 -5.74 -13.95
CA LEU A 99 -0.78 -6.88 -14.20
C LEU A 99 -1.92 -7.00 -13.18
N LEU A 100 -1.69 -6.54 -11.94
CA LEU A 100 -2.69 -6.59 -10.88
C LEU A 100 -4.01 -5.90 -11.25
N GLY A 101 -4.01 -4.96 -12.20
CA GLY A 101 -5.22 -4.36 -12.74
C GLY A 101 -6.24 -5.38 -13.28
N GLU A 102 -5.79 -6.52 -13.77
CA GLU A 102 -6.67 -7.61 -14.23
C GLU A 102 -7.45 -8.27 -13.07
N PHE A 103 -6.94 -8.17 -11.84
CA PHE A 103 -7.50 -8.81 -10.64
C PHE A 103 -8.19 -7.82 -9.70
N ALA A 104 -8.22 -6.52 -10.03
CA ALA A 104 -8.70 -5.47 -9.14
C ALA A 104 -10.16 -5.64 -8.66
N SER A 105 -10.96 -6.44 -9.38
CA SER A 105 -12.34 -6.77 -8.99
C SER A 105 -12.47 -8.03 -8.12
N GLU A 106 -11.39 -8.72 -7.80
CA GLU A 106 -11.41 -9.91 -6.93
C GLU A 106 -11.78 -9.55 -5.47
N TRP A 107 -12.48 -10.48 -4.81
CA TRP A 107 -12.70 -10.39 -3.37
C TRP A 107 -11.35 -10.31 -2.62
N ALA A 108 -11.28 -9.44 -1.61
CA ALA A 108 -10.10 -9.17 -0.80
C ALA A 108 -8.84 -8.77 -1.61
N PHE A 109 -9.03 -8.25 -2.83
CA PHE A 109 -7.93 -7.83 -3.71
C PHE A 109 -6.90 -6.95 -2.97
N SER A 110 -7.35 -5.95 -2.22
CA SER A 110 -6.47 -4.99 -1.53
C SER A 110 -5.45 -5.67 -0.61
N PHE A 111 -5.91 -6.52 0.30
CA PHE A 111 -5.02 -7.28 1.18
C PHE A 111 -4.21 -8.32 0.41
N LYS A 112 -4.82 -9.03 -0.55
CA LYS A 112 -4.09 -10.00 -1.38
C LYS A 112 -2.90 -9.34 -2.10
N ALA A 113 -3.13 -8.19 -2.72
CA ALA A 113 -2.14 -7.43 -3.46
C ALA A 113 -0.97 -7.03 -2.58
N GLY A 114 -1.23 -6.42 -1.42
CA GLY A 114 -0.16 -5.97 -0.54
C GLY A 114 0.66 -7.11 0.07
N HIS A 115 0.02 -8.21 0.49
CA HIS A 115 0.74 -9.39 0.97
C HIS A 115 1.62 -10.01 -0.13
N PHE A 116 1.04 -10.18 -1.33
CA PHE A 116 1.73 -10.84 -2.43
C PHE A 116 2.91 -10.00 -2.95
N LEU A 117 2.72 -8.69 -3.14
CA LEU A 117 3.80 -7.78 -3.53
C LEU A 117 4.90 -7.70 -2.46
N SER A 118 4.54 -7.63 -1.17
CA SER A 118 5.52 -7.64 -0.08
C SER A 118 6.35 -8.93 -0.08
N ALA A 119 5.69 -10.09 -0.28
CA ALA A 119 6.38 -11.37 -0.36
C ALA A 119 7.33 -11.45 -1.57
N LEU A 120 6.90 -10.95 -2.74
CA LEU A 120 7.75 -10.89 -3.93
C LEU A 120 8.99 -10.02 -3.72
N ILE A 121 8.82 -8.82 -3.17
CA ILE A 121 9.90 -7.87 -2.95
C ILE A 121 10.90 -8.41 -1.93
N ASN A 122 10.42 -8.97 -0.82
CA ASN A 122 11.30 -9.51 0.22
C ASN A 122 12.02 -10.79 -0.24
N ASN A 123 11.43 -11.59 -1.13
CA ASN A 123 12.08 -12.76 -1.72
C ASN A 123 13.02 -12.41 -2.90
N GLY A 124 12.83 -11.24 -3.50
CA GLY A 124 13.57 -10.82 -4.68
C GLY A 124 15.04 -10.51 -4.38
N LYS A 125 15.90 -10.77 -5.38
CA LYS A 125 17.35 -10.58 -5.27
C LYS A 125 17.78 -9.11 -5.31
N ASP A 126 16.98 -8.27 -5.96
CA ASP A 126 17.30 -6.86 -6.16
C ASP A 126 16.98 -6.08 -4.87
N ASN A 127 17.46 -4.83 -4.81
CA ASN A 127 17.25 -3.96 -3.66
C ASN A 127 16.29 -2.80 -3.94
N ASP A 128 16.15 -2.39 -5.19
CA ASP A 128 15.34 -1.24 -5.59
C ASP A 128 14.20 -1.69 -6.49
N TYR A 129 12.96 -1.45 -6.04
CA TYR A 129 11.74 -1.86 -6.71
C TYR A 129 10.89 -0.66 -7.05
N LEU A 130 10.30 -0.67 -8.24
CA LEU A 130 9.32 0.31 -8.69
C LEU A 130 7.97 -0.37 -8.86
N LEU A 131 6.91 0.23 -8.31
CA LEU A 131 5.54 -0.28 -8.42
C LEU A 131 4.65 0.78 -9.07
N HIS A 132 3.87 0.38 -10.07
CA HIS A 132 2.92 1.26 -10.77
C HIS A 132 1.50 0.91 -10.35
N VAL A 133 0.96 1.62 -9.36
CA VAL A 133 -0.34 1.27 -8.73
C VAL A 133 -1.42 2.33 -8.92
N ARG A 134 -1.16 3.40 -9.68
CA ARG A 134 -2.17 4.46 -10.00
C ARG A 134 -3.46 3.89 -10.56
N HIS A 135 -3.37 2.85 -11.37
CA HIS A 135 -4.52 2.20 -12.02
C HIS A 135 -5.37 1.36 -11.05
N LEU A 136 -4.91 1.13 -9.82
CA LEU A 136 -5.57 0.35 -8.78
C LEU A 136 -6.38 1.22 -7.80
N SER A 137 -6.48 2.52 -8.05
CA SER A 137 -7.31 3.47 -7.31
C SER A 137 -7.09 3.51 -5.79
N GLY A 138 -5.89 3.15 -5.32
CA GLY A 138 -5.52 3.18 -3.90
C GLY A 138 -5.89 1.93 -3.10
N ASP A 139 -6.41 0.87 -3.72
CA ASP A 139 -6.82 -0.36 -3.04
C ASP A 139 -5.64 -1.35 -2.84
N ILE A 140 -4.65 -0.97 -2.03
CA ILE A 140 -3.59 -1.90 -1.59
C ILE A 140 -3.27 -1.69 -0.10
N ASP A 141 -3.73 -2.63 0.73
CA ASP A 141 -3.44 -2.70 2.16
C ASP A 141 -2.20 -3.54 2.44
N VAL A 142 -1.45 -3.19 3.50
CA VAL A 142 -0.31 -3.96 4.04
C VAL A 142 0.90 -4.07 3.08
N LEU A 143 1.02 -3.17 2.11
CA LEU A 143 2.19 -3.13 1.24
C LEU A 143 3.46 -2.76 2.04
N GLY A 144 4.56 -3.48 1.78
CA GLY A 144 5.81 -3.30 2.51
C GLY A 144 5.83 -3.99 3.87
N PHE A 145 4.97 -4.99 4.09
CA PHE A 145 4.99 -5.80 5.31
C PHE A 145 6.36 -6.44 5.52
N GLN A 146 6.95 -6.26 6.71
CA GLN A 146 8.28 -6.78 7.06
C GLN A 146 9.41 -6.37 6.08
N ASN A 147 9.24 -5.24 5.38
CA ASN A 147 10.16 -4.84 4.32
C ASN A 147 11.60 -4.61 4.83
N THR A 148 12.55 -4.95 3.94
CA THR A 148 14.00 -4.70 4.09
C THR A 148 14.63 -4.06 2.84
N LYS A 149 13.82 -3.75 1.82
CA LYS A 149 14.24 -3.28 0.49
C LYS A 149 13.87 -1.80 0.27
N ASN A 150 14.29 -1.24 -0.85
CA ASN A 150 13.86 0.08 -1.31
C ASN A 150 12.68 -0.07 -2.29
N ILE A 151 11.57 0.60 -2.01
CA ILE A 151 10.36 0.55 -2.82
C ILE A 151 9.95 1.96 -3.18
N THR A 152 9.84 2.25 -4.47
CA THR A 152 9.17 3.46 -4.98
C THR A 152 7.81 3.07 -5.52
N ILE A 153 6.77 3.74 -5.05
CA ILE A 153 5.38 3.46 -5.40
C ILE A 153 4.82 4.65 -6.15
N GLU A 154 4.41 4.43 -7.39
CA GLU A 154 3.71 5.43 -8.20
C GLU A 154 2.20 5.21 -8.08
N GLY A 155 1.56 6.04 -7.27
CA GLY A 155 0.14 5.98 -6.97
C GLY A 155 -0.16 5.93 -5.49
N ASP A 156 -1.44 5.73 -5.20
CA ASP A 156 -1.96 5.72 -3.83
C ASP A 156 -1.89 4.32 -3.23
N VAL A 157 -1.75 4.25 -1.92
CA VAL A 157 -1.78 3.02 -1.12
C VAL A 157 -2.77 3.16 0.03
N ASN A 158 -3.30 2.03 0.50
CA ASN A 158 -4.24 2.02 1.60
C ASN A 158 -3.50 1.84 2.94
N SER A 159 -4.06 1.05 3.84
CA SER A 159 -3.66 1.04 5.25
C SER A 159 -2.51 0.09 5.52
N TRP A 160 -1.84 0.25 6.67
CA TRP A 160 -0.73 -0.61 7.12
C TRP A 160 0.52 -0.61 6.22
N LEU A 161 0.76 0.48 5.49
CA LEU A 161 1.98 0.65 4.71
C LEU A 161 3.21 0.51 5.61
N GLY A 162 4.15 -0.36 5.22
CA GLY A 162 5.43 -0.54 5.93
C GLY A 162 5.28 -1.18 7.32
N MET A 163 4.16 -1.87 7.59
CA MET A 163 3.95 -2.53 8.87
C MET A 163 5.10 -3.53 9.16
N ARG A 164 5.68 -3.44 10.36
CA ARG A 164 6.81 -4.26 10.82
C ARG A 164 8.08 -4.17 9.96
N MET A 165 8.25 -3.15 9.10
CA MET A 165 9.50 -2.98 8.37
C MET A 165 10.67 -2.70 9.33
N SER A 166 11.87 -3.13 8.95
CA SER A 166 13.05 -3.07 9.83
C SER A 166 14.22 -2.29 9.23
N THR A 167 14.37 -2.29 7.90
CA THR A 167 15.39 -1.57 7.15
C THR A 167 14.83 -1.18 5.78
N GLY A 168 15.66 -0.60 4.91
CA GLY A 168 15.25 -0.16 3.58
C GLY A 168 14.40 1.12 3.62
N SER A 169 13.77 1.41 2.49
CA SER A 169 12.98 2.62 2.32
C SER A 169 11.71 2.40 1.50
N ILE A 170 10.66 3.16 1.80
CA ILE A 170 9.43 3.19 1.02
C ILE A 170 9.11 4.64 0.67
N ILE A 171 9.00 4.95 -0.62
CA ILE A 171 8.60 6.26 -1.13
C ILE A 171 7.27 6.11 -1.85
N VAL A 172 6.25 6.85 -1.42
CA VAL A 172 4.92 6.89 -2.03
C VAL A 172 4.75 8.21 -2.76
N LYS A 173 4.72 8.16 -4.10
CA LYS A 173 4.38 9.29 -4.98
C LYS A 173 2.86 9.43 -5.12
N GLY A 174 2.19 9.57 -3.98
CA GLY A 174 0.72 9.54 -3.85
C GLY A 174 0.28 9.63 -2.40
N ASN A 175 -0.97 9.29 -2.13
CA ASN A 175 -1.56 9.26 -0.80
C ASN A 175 -1.34 7.91 -0.10
N ALA A 176 -1.39 7.92 1.23
CA ALA A 176 -1.38 6.71 2.05
C ALA A 176 -2.62 6.63 2.96
N GLY A 177 -3.03 5.40 3.32
CA GLY A 177 -4.15 5.15 4.21
C GLY A 177 -3.81 5.36 5.69
N THR A 178 -4.43 4.53 6.54
CA THR A 178 -4.25 4.56 7.99
C THR A 178 -3.10 3.64 8.43
N TRP A 179 -2.61 3.82 9.66
CA TRP A 179 -1.65 2.91 10.30
C TRP A 179 -0.30 2.77 9.59
N VAL A 180 0.16 3.84 8.93
CA VAL A 180 1.48 3.87 8.30
C VAL A 180 2.57 3.62 9.35
N GLY A 181 3.46 2.67 9.06
CA GLY A 181 4.59 2.32 9.92
C GLY A 181 4.18 1.61 11.22
N GLU A 182 3.03 0.94 11.25
CA GLU A 182 2.64 0.18 12.43
C GLU A 182 3.71 -0.87 12.81
N GLN A 183 4.14 -0.88 14.06
CA GLN A 183 5.20 -1.77 14.57
C GLN A 183 6.52 -1.68 13.80
N MET A 184 6.79 -0.56 13.11
CA MET A 184 8.05 -0.32 12.41
C MET A 184 9.23 -0.34 13.40
N ARG A 185 10.28 -1.09 13.05
CA ARG A 185 11.49 -1.28 13.87
C ARG A 185 12.71 -0.57 13.32
N GLY A 186 12.60 0.02 12.14
CA GLY A 186 13.67 0.76 11.47
C GLY A 186 13.37 1.00 9.98
N GLY A 187 14.31 1.64 9.28
CA GLY A 187 14.16 2.09 7.90
C GLY A 187 13.45 3.44 7.76
N LYS A 188 13.01 3.78 6.55
CA LYS A 188 12.43 5.09 6.23
C LYS A 188 11.19 4.99 5.36
N ILE A 189 10.12 5.71 5.73
CA ILE A 189 8.92 5.89 4.90
C ILE A 189 8.81 7.36 4.52
N MET A 190 8.57 7.66 3.25
CA MET A 190 8.28 9.01 2.74
C MET A 190 6.98 8.99 1.93
N ILE A 191 6.06 9.86 2.27
CA ILE A 191 4.77 10.03 1.58
C ILE A 191 4.71 11.44 1.02
N GLU A 192 4.63 11.55 -0.30
CA GLU A 192 4.57 12.85 -0.99
C GLU A 192 3.17 13.49 -0.88
N GLY A 193 2.12 12.67 -0.90
CA GLY A 193 0.73 13.10 -0.80
C GLY A 193 0.21 13.16 0.64
N ASN A 194 -1.11 13.01 0.78
CA ASN A 194 -1.79 13.04 2.07
C ASN A 194 -1.80 11.68 2.74
N ALA A 195 -2.04 11.65 4.04
CA ALA A 195 -2.19 10.40 4.75
C ALA A 195 -3.24 10.47 5.86
N ARG A 196 -3.77 9.31 6.26
CA ARG A 196 -4.83 9.20 7.28
C ARG A 196 -4.26 8.87 8.68
N ASP A 197 -5.14 8.53 9.60
CA ASP A 197 -4.86 8.37 11.03
C ASP A 197 -3.96 7.16 11.38
N GLY A 198 -3.33 7.21 12.56
CA GLY A 198 -2.63 6.05 13.15
C GLY A 198 -1.13 5.96 12.83
N PHE A 199 -0.50 7.07 12.45
CA PHE A 199 0.93 7.09 12.12
C PHE A 199 1.80 6.57 13.26
N GLY A 200 2.72 5.66 12.92
CA GLY A 200 3.73 5.15 13.83
C GLY A 200 3.15 4.33 14.98
N ASN A 201 1.95 3.76 14.86
CA ASN A 201 1.38 2.96 15.94
C ASN A 201 2.32 1.84 16.39
N ARG A 202 2.73 1.82 17.66
CA ARG A 202 3.71 0.86 18.20
C ARG A 202 5.06 0.89 17.49
N MET A 203 5.40 1.99 16.82
CA MET A 203 6.70 2.17 16.18
C MET A 203 7.81 2.17 17.24
N GLU A 204 8.79 1.30 17.04
CA GLU A 204 9.93 1.10 17.92
C GLU A 204 11.12 1.94 17.47
N ASN A 205 11.31 2.09 16.15
CA ASN A 205 12.36 2.94 15.57
C ASN A 205 12.10 3.21 14.08
N GLY A 206 12.92 4.06 13.47
CA GLY A 206 12.84 4.43 12.05
C GLY A 206 12.44 5.88 11.82
N GLU A 207 12.16 6.22 10.57
CA GLU A 207 11.75 7.56 10.17
C GLU A 207 10.50 7.53 9.27
N ILE A 208 9.52 8.38 9.58
CA ILE A 208 8.35 8.59 8.72
C ILE A 208 8.30 10.07 8.33
N HIS A 209 8.21 10.36 7.04
CA HIS A 209 8.13 11.70 6.47
C HIS A 209 6.82 11.86 5.71
N LEU A 210 5.98 12.80 6.12
CA LEU A 210 4.74 13.17 5.42
C LEU A 210 4.85 14.58 4.85
N ASN A 211 4.80 14.71 3.52
CA ASN A 211 4.89 16.01 2.85
C ASN A 211 3.51 16.66 2.62
N GLY A 212 2.43 15.87 2.49
CA GLY A 212 1.08 16.40 2.33
C GLY A 212 0.43 16.79 3.66
N ARG A 213 -0.87 16.52 3.80
CA ARG A 213 -1.66 16.78 5.01
C ARG A 213 -2.09 15.48 5.66
N PHE A 214 -2.27 15.54 6.98
CA PHE A 214 -3.10 14.56 7.67
C PHE A 214 -4.58 14.78 7.33
N VAL A 215 -5.29 13.71 7.00
CA VAL A 215 -6.71 13.70 6.65
C VAL A 215 -7.43 12.72 7.58
N LEU A 216 -8.32 13.24 8.43
CA LEU A 216 -9.19 12.41 9.27
C LEU A 216 -10.20 11.66 8.40
N GLY A 217 -10.56 10.44 8.80
CA GLY A 217 -11.72 9.75 8.25
C GLY A 217 -13.04 10.50 8.56
N GLU A 218 -14.06 10.36 7.70
CA GLU A 218 -15.34 11.08 7.80
C GLU A 218 -16.12 10.89 9.12
N HIS A 219 -15.72 9.94 9.97
CA HIS A 219 -16.33 9.75 11.29
C HIS A 219 -15.98 10.83 12.33
N ASN A 220 -15.01 11.71 12.05
CA ASN A 220 -14.70 12.85 12.91
C ASN A 220 -14.70 14.16 12.09
N GLN A 221 -15.82 14.88 12.10
CA GLN A 221 -16.01 16.21 11.48
C GLN A 221 -15.20 17.34 12.15
N ILE A 222 -14.06 17.02 12.77
CA ILE A 222 -13.19 17.97 13.46
C ILE A 222 -12.03 18.28 12.53
N ARG A 223 -11.58 19.55 12.46
CA ARG A 223 -10.31 19.87 11.81
C ARG A 223 -9.21 19.01 12.43
N ALA A 224 -8.61 18.12 11.64
CA ALA A 224 -7.52 17.26 12.07
C ALA A 224 -6.41 18.12 12.68
N SER A 225 -6.17 17.96 13.98
CA SER A 225 -4.94 18.46 14.60
C SER A 225 -3.88 17.38 14.42
N ARG A 226 -2.60 17.80 14.31
CA ARG A 226 -1.45 16.88 14.25
C ARG A 226 -1.48 15.82 15.36
N ARG A 227 -2.10 16.12 16.51
CA ARG A 227 -2.23 15.21 17.66
C ARG A 227 -3.18 14.03 17.45
N VAL A 228 -4.16 14.13 16.53
CA VAL A 228 -5.16 13.06 16.35
C VAL A 228 -4.66 11.95 15.42
N CYS A 229 -3.82 12.31 14.46
CA CYS A 229 -3.41 11.38 13.40
C CYS A 229 -2.12 10.61 13.75
N ILE A 230 -1.41 11.01 14.79
CA ILE A 230 -0.20 10.36 15.31
C ILE A 230 -0.61 9.43 16.45
N SER A 231 -0.09 8.20 16.48
CA SER A 231 -0.36 7.29 17.59
C SER A 231 0.25 7.82 18.89
N ILE A 232 -0.43 7.55 20.02
CA ILE A 232 0.08 7.81 21.36
C ILE A 232 1.02 6.70 21.87
N ASP A 233 1.07 5.55 21.18
CA ASP A 233 1.86 4.38 21.54
C ASP A 233 3.13 4.30 20.66
N ILE A 234 3.87 5.40 20.53
CA ILE A 234 5.16 5.42 19.82
C ILE A 234 6.26 5.19 20.85
N LYS A 235 7.06 4.14 20.65
CA LYS A 235 8.14 3.76 21.57
C LYS A 235 9.49 4.36 21.16
N GLY A 236 9.66 4.72 19.89
CA GLY A 236 10.89 5.32 19.39
C GLY A 236 10.80 5.76 17.93
N GLY A 237 11.91 6.28 17.40
CA GLY A 237 12.01 6.78 16.03
C GLY A 237 11.59 8.24 15.88
N ARG A 238 11.44 8.68 14.62
CA ARG A 238 11.17 10.07 14.26
C ARG A 238 10.05 10.20 13.25
N ILE A 239 9.17 11.18 13.44
CA ILE A 239 8.13 11.53 12.47
C ILE A 239 8.29 12.99 12.08
N TYR A 240 8.30 13.25 10.78
CA TYR A 240 8.39 14.57 10.18
C TYR A 240 7.11 14.86 9.40
N HIS A 241 6.57 16.06 9.58
CA HIS A 241 5.46 16.57 8.77
C HIS A 241 5.87 17.89 8.13
N ARG A 242 5.92 17.90 6.79
CA ARG A 242 6.37 19.03 5.97
C ARG A 242 7.76 19.53 6.38
N GLY A 243 8.68 18.60 6.57
CA GLY A 243 10.06 18.87 7.00
C GLY A 243 10.23 19.22 8.47
N ILE A 244 9.15 19.40 9.23
CA ILE A 244 9.20 19.72 10.66
C ILE A 244 9.16 18.41 11.46
N LEU A 245 10.13 18.22 12.35
CA LEU A 245 10.15 17.11 13.30
C LEU A 245 9.01 17.29 14.32
N ILE A 246 8.11 16.32 14.39
CA ILE A 246 6.93 16.35 15.28
C ILE A 246 6.90 15.18 16.27
N VAL A 247 7.73 14.15 16.06
CA VAL A 247 7.97 13.08 17.03
C VAL A 247 9.46 12.81 17.04
N ASP A 248 10.08 12.78 18.21
CA ASP A 248 11.47 12.35 18.40
C ASP A 248 11.58 11.38 19.57
N LYS A 249 12.29 10.27 19.35
CA LYS A 249 12.50 9.20 20.34
C LYS A 249 11.19 8.72 20.99
N GLY A 250 10.10 8.71 20.23
CA GLY A 250 8.76 8.31 20.69
C GLY A 250 7.96 9.39 21.42
N GLY A 251 8.55 10.54 21.72
CA GLY A 251 7.84 11.69 22.28
C GLY A 251 7.29 12.60 21.18
N VAL A 252 6.01 12.98 21.26
CA VAL A 252 5.44 14.04 20.41
C VAL A 252 6.03 15.39 20.83
N ILE A 253 6.55 16.13 19.86
CA ILE A 253 7.13 17.48 20.04
C ILE A 253 6.08 18.52 19.66
N GLU A 254 5.89 19.53 20.51
CA GLU A 254 4.98 20.67 20.30
C GLU A 254 5.53 21.70 19.31
#